data_AF-A0A925SBW2-F1
#
_entry.id   AF-A0A925SBW2-F1
#
_cell.length_a   1.000
_cell.length_b   1.000
_cell.length_c   1.000
_cell.angle_alpha   90.00
_cell.angle_beta   90.00
_cell.angle_gamma   90.00
#
_symmetry.space_group_name_H-M   'P 1'
#
loop_
_entity.id
_entity.type
_entity.pdbx_description
1 polymer ?
#
loop_
_entity_poly.entity_id
_entity_poly.type
_entity_poly.pdbx_seq_one_letter_code
_entity_poly.pdbx_strand_id
1 'polypeptide(L)'
;VLLRGIALKEGRPDSPAADHTKKRSDGTEQGVNSPPMPIAWTRTANGSPGKRNKILCITAGSAMDLQNEGLRRLVVNSVYSFTGLTVPAKADVGLVGDFKPSANGGGFIKGMKPDDHALQR
;
A
#
# COMPACT_ATOMS: atom_id res chain seq x y z
N VAL A 1 -11.48 -2.44 8.85
CA VAL A 1 -10.15 -1.83 8.59
C VAL A 1 -9.11 -2.85 9.03
N LEU A 2 -8.09 -3.11 8.21
CA LEU A 2 -7.04 -4.09 8.50
C LEU A 2 -5.80 -3.44 9.13
N LEU A 3 -5.40 -2.27 8.60
CA LEU A 3 -4.21 -1.55 9.03
C LEU A 3 -4.52 -0.06 9.18
N ARG A 4 -3.95 0.56 10.22
CA ARG A 4 -3.90 2.01 10.39
C ARG A 4 -2.45 2.47 10.45
N GLY A 5 -2.19 3.65 9.91
CA GLY A 5 -0.86 4.25 9.83
C GLY A 5 -0.63 5.30 10.88
N ILE A 6 0.61 5.34 11.36
CA ILE A 6 1.12 6.37 12.26
C ILE A 6 1.89 7.39 11.42
N ALA A 7 1.47 8.65 11.45
CA ALA A 7 2.26 9.75 10.92
C ALA A 7 3.51 9.94 11.78
N LEU A 8 4.67 10.11 11.15
CA LEU A 8 5.97 10.27 11.80
C LEU A 8 6.46 11.71 11.63
N LYS A 9 7.30 12.20 12.55
CA LYS A 9 7.77 13.60 12.55
C LYS A 9 8.58 13.98 11.30
N GLU A 10 9.37 13.06 10.76
CA GLU A 10 10.35 13.37 9.70
C GLU A 10 10.22 12.44 8.48
N GLY A 11 9.11 11.71 8.37
CA GLY A 11 8.86 10.83 7.22
C GLY A 11 9.83 9.65 7.06
N ARG A 12 10.71 9.40 8.03
CA ARG A 12 11.63 8.25 8.07
C ARG A 12 11.09 7.16 8.99
N PRO A 13 11.27 5.86 8.67
CA PRO A 13 10.69 4.75 9.45
C PRO A 13 11.11 4.69 10.92
N ASP A 14 12.26 5.24 11.26
CA ASP A 14 12.87 5.28 12.59
C ASP A 14 12.46 6.53 13.41
N SER A 15 11.73 7.46 12.79
CA SER A 15 11.32 8.69 13.44
C SER A 15 10.21 8.45 14.48
N PRO A 16 10.16 9.24 15.56
CA PRO A 16 9.03 9.23 16.49
C PRO A 16 7.71 9.55 15.81
N ALA A 17 6.62 9.09 16.42
CA ALA A 17 5.27 9.46 16.00
C ALA A 17 5.08 10.99 16.07
N ALA A 18 4.42 11.54 15.06
CA ALA A 18 4.01 12.92 15.05
C ALA A 18 2.90 13.16 16.09
N ASP A 19 2.96 14.31 16.74
CA ASP A 19 2.12 14.73 17.87
C ASP A 19 1.36 16.04 17.59
N HIS A 20 1.53 16.63 16.40
CA HIS A 20 0.83 17.85 16.01
C HIS A 20 -0.68 17.64 15.84
N THR A 21 -1.42 18.74 15.95
CA THR A 21 -2.85 18.81 15.63
C THR A 21 -3.06 19.31 14.20
N LYS A 22 -4.15 18.86 13.58
CA LYS A 22 -4.62 19.34 12.27
C LYS A 22 -6.02 19.93 12.45
N LYS A 23 -6.31 20.97 11.67
CA LYS A 23 -7.66 21.53 11.55
C LYS A 23 -8.46 20.74 10.52
N ARG A 24 -9.66 20.30 10.89
CA ARG A 24 -10.58 19.60 9.99
C ARG A 24 -11.41 20.59 9.18
N SER A 25 -12.05 20.10 8.13
CA SER A 25 -12.95 20.90 7.27
C SER A 25 -14.16 21.46 8.02
N ASP A 26 -14.56 20.85 9.14
CA ASP A 26 -15.63 21.31 10.03
C ASP A 26 -15.15 22.33 11.09
N GLY A 27 -13.89 22.75 11.04
CA GLY A 27 -13.30 23.71 11.97
C GLY A 27 -12.78 23.11 13.27
N THR A 28 -13.03 21.83 13.55
CA THR A 28 -12.54 21.15 14.76
C THR A 28 -11.05 20.81 14.67
N GLU A 29 -10.36 20.80 15.81
CA GLU A 29 -8.98 20.32 15.91
C GLU A 29 -8.92 18.82 16.21
N GLN A 30 -7.94 18.15 15.61
CA GLN A 30 -7.73 16.72 15.78
C GLN A 30 -6.24 16.41 15.84
N GLY A 31 -5.79 15.60 16.81
CA GLY A 31 -4.44 15.05 16.79
C GLY A 31 -4.21 14.21 15.53
N VAL A 32 -3.06 14.35 14.88
CA VAL A 32 -2.77 13.70 13.59
C VAL A 32 -2.91 12.16 13.63
N ASN A 33 -2.61 11.57 14.79
CA ASN A 33 -2.69 10.13 15.07
C ASN A 33 -3.88 9.75 15.98
N SER A 34 -4.87 10.63 16.17
CA SER A 34 -6.00 10.43 17.10
C SER A 34 -7.37 10.59 16.40
N PRO A 35 -7.92 9.53 15.77
CA PRO A 35 -7.32 8.22 15.55
C PRO A 35 -6.34 8.19 14.36
N PRO A 36 -5.48 7.17 14.27
CA PRO A 36 -4.59 7.03 13.13
C PRO A 36 -5.35 6.68 11.85
N MET A 37 -4.84 7.15 10.72
CA MET A 37 -5.51 7.03 9.42
C MET A 37 -5.56 5.57 8.94
N PRO A 38 -6.67 5.09 8.37
CA PRO A 38 -6.70 3.76 7.76
C PRO A 38 -5.77 3.71 6.55
N ILE A 39 -4.93 2.66 6.48
CA ILE A 39 -4.02 2.44 5.34
C ILE A 39 -4.43 1.22 4.51
N ALA A 40 -5.06 0.22 5.12
CA ALA A 40 -5.57 -0.95 4.39
C ALA A 40 -6.94 -1.38 4.92
N TRP A 41 -7.88 -1.68 4.03
CA TRP A 41 -9.19 -2.23 4.39
C TRP A 41 -9.79 -3.04 3.24
N THR A 42 -10.71 -3.94 3.59
CA THR A 42 -11.47 -4.71 2.62
C THR A 42 -12.93 -4.29 2.60
N ARG A 43 -13.58 -4.47 1.44
CA ARG A 43 -15.03 -4.33 1.27
C ARG A 43 -15.52 -5.46 0.36
N THR A 44 -16.76 -5.87 0.56
CA THR A 44 -17.47 -6.70 -0.42
C THR A 44 -18.49 -5.81 -1.11
N ALA A 45 -18.41 -5.71 -2.43
CA ALA A 45 -19.37 -4.98 -3.25
C ALA A 45 -20.21 -5.94 -4.07
N ASN A 46 -21.49 -5.62 -4.25
CA ASN A 46 -22.34 -6.35 -5.18
C ASN A 46 -21.93 -5.99 -6.62
N GLY A 47 -21.68 -7.00 -7.44
CA GLY A 47 -21.47 -6.85 -8.88
C GLY A 47 -22.76 -7.12 -9.65
N SER A 48 -22.63 -7.68 -10.86
CA SER A 48 -23.78 -8.24 -11.61
C SER A 48 -24.58 -9.25 -10.76
N PRO A 49 -25.85 -9.52 -11.08
CA PRO A 49 -26.69 -10.45 -10.31
C PRO A 49 -25.97 -11.77 -9.99
N GLY A 50 -25.94 -12.13 -8.72
CA GLY A 50 -25.26 -13.33 -8.22
C GLY A 50 -23.74 -13.21 -7.99
N LYS A 51 -23.11 -12.09 -8.37
CA LYS A 51 -21.66 -11.87 -8.17
C LYS A 51 -21.40 -10.92 -7.00
N ARG A 52 -20.50 -11.34 -6.10
CA ARG A 52 -19.93 -10.48 -5.05
C ARG A 52 -18.43 -10.30 -5.28
N ASN A 53 -17.99 -9.06 -5.34
CA ASN A 53 -16.59 -8.72 -5.54
C ASN A 53 -15.94 -8.38 -4.19
N LYS A 54 -14.86 -9.09 -3.86
CA LYS A 54 -13.99 -8.73 -2.74
C LYS A 54 -13.02 -7.65 -3.22
N ILE A 55 -12.91 -6.57 -2.46
CA ILE A 55 -12.11 -5.39 -2.79
C ILE A 55 -11.13 -5.16 -1.64
N LEU A 56 -9.86 -5.01 -1.96
CA LEU A 56 -8.82 -4.50 -1.07
C LEU A 56 -8.54 -3.06 -1.50
N CYS A 57 -8.56 -2.14 -0.56
CA CYS A 57 -8.05 -0.80 -0.77
C CYS A 57 -6.84 -0.60 0.13
N ILE A 58 -5.77 -0.09 -0.46
CA ILE A 58 -4.56 0.36 0.21
C ILE A 58 -4.28 1.80 -0.20
N THR A 59 -3.90 2.65 0.75
CA THR A 59 -3.45 4.03 0.48
C THR A 59 -1.94 4.15 0.35
N ALA A 60 -1.22 3.04 0.54
CA ALA A 60 0.15 2.85 0.05
C ALA A 60 0.09 2.33 -1.39
N GLY A 61 1.09 2.65 -2.20
CA GLY A 61 1.08 2.27 -3.62
C GLY A 61 2.05 3.05 -4.49
N SER A 62 2.91 3.88 -3.88
CA SER A 62 4.06 4.41 -4.58
C SER A 62 5.06 3.29 -4.89
N ALA A 63 5.87 3.47 -5.92
CA ALA A 63 6.86 2.46 -6.29
C ALA A 63 7.85 2.19 -5.14
N MET A 64 8.16 3.19 -4.32
CA MET A 64 8.98 3.04 -3.11
C MET A 64 8.33 2.13 -2.06
N ASP A 65 7.00 2.20 -1.89
CA ASP A 65 6.29 1.38 -0.91
C ASP A 65 6.46 -0.12 -1.20
N LEU A 66 6.56 -0.51 -2.47
CA LEU A 66 6.75 -1.90 -2.89
C LEU A 66 8.14 -2.45 -2.56
N GLN A 67 9.10 -1.63 -2.12
CA GLN A 67 10.34 -2.14 -1.52
C GLN A 67 10.05 -2.91 -0.22
N ASN A 68 9.00 -2.53 0.52
CA ASN A 68 8.60 -3.21 1.75
C ASN A 68 8.02 -4.61 1.46
N GLU A 69 8.70 -5.65 1.92
CA GLU A 69 8.27 -7.04 1.72
C GLU A 69 6.91 -7.34 2.36
N GLY A 70 6.62 -6.75 3.52
CA GLY A 70 5.34 -6.91 4.22
C GLY A 70 4.16 -6.35 3.42
N LEU A 71 4.34 -5.19 2.78
CA LEU A 71 3.30 -4.61 1.91
C LEU A 71 3.07 -5.48 0.67
N ARG A 72 4.14 -5.97 0.02
CA ARG A 72 4.01 -6.93 -1.09
C ARG A 72 3.25 -8.18 -0.65
N ARG A 73 3.57 -8.72 0.53
CA ARG A 73 2.89 -9.89 1.10
C ARG A 73 1.42 -9.63 1.40
N LEU A 74 1.05 -8.43 1.87
CA LEU A 74 -0.35 -8.06 2.05
C LEU A 74 -1.14 -8.15 0.74
N VAL A 75 -0.58 -7.62 -0.35
CA VAL A 75 -1.21 -7.67 -1.69
C VAL A 75 -1.34 -9.11 -2.17
N VAL A 76 -0.25 -9.88 -2.14
CA VAL A 76 -0.24 -11.28 -2.61
C VAL A 76 -1.21 -12.16 -1.80
N ASN A 77 -1.17 -12.08 -0.47
CA ASN A 77 -2.09 -12.82 0.40
C ASN A 77 -3.56 -12.45 0.15
N SER A 78 -3.84 -11.19 -0.21
CA SER A 78 -5.20 -10.76 -0.55
C SER A 78 -5.67 -11.41 -1.85
N VAL A 79 -4.79 -11.58 -2.84
CA VAL A 79 -5.11 -12.31 -4.08
C VAL A 79 -5.47 -13.76 -3.77
N TYR A 80 -4.64 -14.48 -2.99
CA TYR A 80 -4.95 -15.86 -2.54
C TYR A 80 -6.33 -15.93 -1.88
N SER A 81 -6.59 -15.06 -0.89
CA SER A 81 -7.87 -15.04 -0.16
C SER A 81 -9.06 -14.71 -1.07
N PHE A 82 -8.87 -13.84 -2.06
CA PHE A 82 -9.96 -13.37 -2.91
C PHE A 82 -10.34 -14.37 -3.98
N THR A 83 -9.38 -15.16 -4.46
CA THR A 83 -9.59 -16.26 -5.39
C THR A 83 -10.00 -17.57 -4.70
N GLY A 84 -10.09 -17.60 -3.37
CA GLY A 84 -10.48 -18.78 -2.59
C GLY A 84 -9.37 -19.81 -2.41
N LEU A 85 -8.13 -19.43 -2.67
CA LEU A 85 -6.96 -20.25 -2.42
C LEU A 85 -6.53 -20.16 -0.94
N THR A 86 -5.88 -21.21 -0.45
CA THR A 86 -5.28 -21.21 0.89
C THR A 86 -4.15 -20.19 0.95
N VAL A 87 -4.22 -19.25 1.89
CA VAL A 87 -3.16 -18.25 2.11
C VAL A 87 -1.97 -18.93 2.79
N PRO A 88 -0.76 -18.92 2.20
CA PRO A 88 0.43 -19.49 2.85
C PRO A 88 0.80 -18.70 4.11
N ALA A 89 1.40 -19.38 5.10
CA ALA A 89 1.90 -18.72 6.32
C ALA A 89 2.92 -17.61 6.01
N LYS A 90 3.74 -17.81 4.98
CA LYS A 90 4.66 -16.83 4.43
C LYS A 90 4.71 -16.98 2.91
N ALA A 91 3.79 -16.32 2.21
CA ALA A 91 3.83 -16.28 0.75
C ALA A 91 5.16 -15.68 0.27
N ASP A 92 5.77 -16.32 -0.74
CA ASP A 92 6.92 -15.75 -1.42
C ASP A 92 6.49 -14.52 -2.22
N VAL A 93 7.18 -13.42 -1.96
CA VAL A 93 6.95 -12.12 -2.57
C VAL A 93 8.26 -11.49 -3.03
N GLY A 94 9.26 -12.32 -3.33
CA GLY A 94 10.52 -11.90 -3.92
C GLY A 94 10.31 -10.99 -5.13
N LEU A 95 11.21 -10.02 -5.29
CA LEU A 95 11.20 -9.17 -6.48
C LEU A 95 11.63 -10.01 -7.68
N VAL A 96 10.96 -9.82 -8.81
CA VAL A 96 11.36 -10.44 -10.06
C VAL A 96 12.34 -9.48 -10.74
N GLY A 97 13.63 -9.82 -10.69
CA GLY A 97 14.71 -8.96 -11.19
C GLY A 97 15.03 -7.77 -10.27
N ASP A 98 15.82 -6.84 -10.81
CA ASP A 98 16.22 -5.61 -10.12
C ASP A 98 15.04 -4.64 -9.99
N PHE A 99 14.72 -4.22 -8.76
CA PHE A 99 13.70 -3.21 -8.49
C PHE A 99 14.30 -1.99 -7.78
N LYS A 100 14.60 -0.95 -8.56
CA LYS A 100 15.18 0.31 -8.10
C LYS A 100 14.23 1.47 -8.46
N PRO A 101 13.14 1.68 -7.70
CA PRO A 101 12.16 2.72 -8.00
C PRO A 101 12.76 4.12 -7.86
N SER A 102 12.29 5.04 -8.70
CA SER A 102 12.58 6.46 -8.53
C SER A 102 11.88 7.03 -7.29
N ALA A 103 12.39 8.15 -6.78
CA ALA A 103 11.78 8.86 -5.67
C ALA A 103 10.36 9.34 -6.00
N ASN A 104 9.49 9.41 -4.98
CA ASN A 104 8.14 9.94 -5.12
C ASN A 104 8.19 11.41 -5.60
N GLY A 105 7.42 11.72 -6.65
CA GLY A 105 7.42 13.04 -7.27
C GLY A 105 8.60 13.31 -8.22
N GLY A 106 9.49 12.32 -8.45
CA GLY A 106 10.65 12.45 -9.34
C GLY A 106 10.36 12.38 -10.85
N GLY A 107 9.10 12.19 -11.25
CA GLY A 107 8.70 12.07 -12.65
C GLY A 107 9.14 10.76 -13.31
N PHE A 108 9.08 10.71 -14.64
CA PHE A 108 9.54 9.56 -15.43
C PHE A 108 11.05 9.63 -15.68
N ILE A 109 11.69 8.48 -15.85
CA ILE A 109 13.10 8.39 -16.20
C ILE A 109 13.24 8.67 -17.71
N LYS A 110 13.97 9.74 -18.08
CA LYS A 110 14.16 10.11 -19.49
C LYS A 110 14.88 8.98 -20.25
N GLY A 111 14.35 8.64 -21.42
CA GLY A 111 14.92 7.61 -22.29
C GLY A 111 14.53 6.18 -21.92
N MET A 112 13.91 5.95 -20.76
CA MET A 112 13.43 4.63 -20.36
C MET A 112 12.17 4.24 -21.13
N LYS A 113 12.16 3.05 -21.69
CA LYS A 113 11.10 2.43 -22.48
C LYS A 113 10.57 1.18 -21.76
N PRO A 114 9.34 0.73 -22.07
CA PRO A 114 8.81 -0.52 -21.50
C PRO A 114 9.74 -1.73 -21.70
N ASP A 115 10.42 -1.81 -22.84
CA ASP A 115 11.36 -2.89 -23.16
C ASP A 115 12.58 -2.93 -22.21
N ASP A 116 12.96 -1.80 -21.60
CA ASP A 116 14.05 -1.75 -20.62
C ASP A 116 13.68 -2.47 -19.30
N HIS A 117 12.40 -2.77 -19.10
CA HIS A 117 11.89 -3.57 -17.98
C HIS A 117 11.59 -5.03 -18.34
N ALA A 118 11.94 -5.46 -19.56
CA ALA A 118 11.72 -6.84 -19.97
C ALA A 118 12.51 -7.79 -19.06
N LEU A 119 11.81 -8.79 -18.53
CA LEU A 119 12.46 -9.87 -17.79
C LEU A 119 13.36 -10.64 -18.75
N GLN A 120 14.65 -10.75 -18.42
CA GLN A 120 15.55 -11.61 -19.16
C GLN A 120 15.02 -13.05 -19.02
N ARG A 121 14.67 -13.66 -20.16
CA ARG A 121 14.15 -15.03 -20.25
C ARG A 121 15.25 -16.05 -20.07
#